data_AF-A0A662L147-F1
#
_entry.id   AF-A0A662L147-F1
#
_cell.length_a   1.000
_cell.length_b   1.000
_cell.length_c   1.000
_cell.angle_alpha   90.00
_cell.angle_beta   90.00
_cell.angle_gamma   90.00
#
_symmetry.space_group_name_H-M   'P 1'
#
loop_
_entity.id
_entity.type
_entity.pdbx_description
1 polymer ?
#
loop_
_entity_poly.entity_id
_entity_poly.type
_entity_poly.pdbx_seq_one_letter_code
_entity_poly.pdbx_strand_id
1 'polypeptide(L)'
;EGMDFPSEELEMVIIVGIPYPPPSARQQALQKYYDKKFGSGWKYAFEAPTTRKMLQAIGRMIREESDRGIAVILDERAARFRKYVEMRKADNLIREIEEFWGGA
;
A
#
# COMPACT_ATOMS: atom_id res chain seq x y z
N GLU A 1 10.03 -12.30 -1.30
CA GLU A 1 10.53 -12.99 -2.50
C GLU A 1 9.52 -12.80 -3.63
N GLY A 2 10.01 -12.62 -4.86
CA GLY A 2 9.18 -12.34 -6.04
C GLY A 2 8.78 -13.65 -6.71
N MET A 3 7.48 -13.87 -6.85
CA MET A 3 6.94 -14.84 -7.81
C MET A 3 6.40 -13.99 -8.95
N ASP A 4 6.96 -14.16 -10.13
CA ASP A 4 6.44 -13.57 -11.36
C ASP A 4 5.39 -14.52 -11.93
N PHE A 5 4.17 -14.02 -12.04
CA PHE A 5 3.03 -14.72 -12.64
C PHE A 5 2.84 -14.22 -14.09
N PRO A 6 2.68 -15.06 -15.12
CA PRO A 6 2.45 -14.63 -16.50
C PRO A 6 1.45 -13.48 -16.63
N SER A 7 1.66 -12.61 -17.62
CA SER A 7 0.73 -11.52 -17.97
C SER A 7 -0.69 -12.09 -18.15
N GLU A 8 -1.66 -11.43 -17.51
CA GLU A 8 -3.06 -11.85 -17.20
C GLU A 8 -3.32 -12.39 -15.77
N GLU A 9 -2.32 -12.78 -14.98
CA GLU A 9 -2.60 -13.50 -13.72
C GLU A 9 -2.80 -12.64 -12.45
N LEU A 10 -2.52 -11.32 -12.47
CA LEU A 10 -2.61 -10.50 -11.26
C LEU A 10 -3.28 -9.15 -11.52
N GLU A 11 -4.61 -9.19 -11.61
CA GLU A 11 -5.50 -8.05 -11.85
C GLU A 11 -5.96 -7.34 -10.56
N MET A 12 -5.75 -7.98 -9.40
CA MET A 12 -6.21 -7.46 -8.12
C MET A 12 -5.21 -7.71 -6.99
N VAL A 13 -5.01 -6.70 -6.15
CA VAL A 13 -4.21 -6.79 -4.92
C VAL A 13 -5.09 -6.41 -3.73
N ILE A 14 -5.22 -7.31 -2.75
CA ILE A 14 -5.93 -7.03 -1.50
C ILE A 14 -4.91 -6.92 -0.37
N ILE A 15 -4.79 -5.72 0.21
CA ILE A 15 -3.94 -5.43 1.36
C ILE A 15 -4.82 -5.48 2.62
N VAL A 16 -4.64 -6.53 3.43
CA VAL A 16 -5.37 -6.69 4.70
C VAL A 16 -4.60 -5.99 5.82
N GLY A 17 -5.12 -4.84 6.26
CA GLY A 17 -4.47 -4.00 7.26
C GLY A 17 -3.29 -3.18 6.74
N ILE A 18 -2.84 -2.20 7.53
CA ILE A 18 -1.63 -1.42 7.18
C ILE A 18 -0.34 -2.19 7.54
N PRO A 19 0.62 -2.36 6.60
CA PRO A 19 1.82 -3.17 6.81
C PRO A 19 2.91 -2.43 7.61
N TYR A 20 2.54 -1.92 8.79
CA TYR A 20 3.46 -1.24 9.70
C TYR A 20 4.64 -2.14 10.09
N PRO A 21 5.85 -1.58 10.28
CA PRO A 21 6.93 -2.30 10.93
C PRO A 21 6.49 -2.78 12.33
N PRO A 22 6.83 -4.02 12.71
CA PRO A 22 6.45 -4.55 14.02
C PRO A 22 7.13 -3.75 15.14
N PRO A 23 6.46 -3.57 16.29
CA PRO A 23 7.05 -2.90 17.44
C PRO A 23 8.26 -3.70 17.93
N SER A 24 9.42 -3.05 18.02
CA SER A 24 10.64 -3.65 18.54
C SER A 24 11.55 -2.58 19.14
N ALA A 25 12.51 -2.99 19.99
CA ALA A 25 13.51 -2.07 20.54
C ALA A 25 14.28 -1.35 19.42
N ARG A 26 14.62 -2.06 18.34
CA ARG A 26 15.23 -1.49 17.14
C ARG A 26 14.34 -0.42 16.50
N GLN A 27 13.05 -0.70 16.36
CA GLN A 27 12.09 0.21 15.75
C GLN A 27 11.91 1.50 16.58
N GLN A 28 11.85 1.36 17.91
CA GLN A 28 11.81 2.51 18.82
C GLN A 28 13.10 3.33 18.77
N ALA A 29 14.27 2.68 18.70
CA ALA A 29 15.55 3.36 18.56
C ALA A 29 15.63 4.14 17.23
N LEU A 30 15.12 3.54 16.14
CA LEU A 30 15.06 4.17 14.83
C LEU A 30 14.15 5.41 14.82
N GLN A 31 12.98 5.30 15.45
CA GLN A 31 12.08 6.44 15.63
C GLN A 31 12.78 7.57 16.40
N LYS A 32 13.39 7.29 17.56
CA LYS A 32 14.11 8.29 18.36
C LYS A 32 15.26 8.93 17.58
N TYR A 33 16.00 8.13 16.81
CA TYR A 33 17.10 8.63 15.98
C TYR A 33 16.60 9.63 14.93
N TYR A 34 15.57 9.26 14.17
CA TYR A 34 15.02 10.14 13.13
C TYR A 34 14.29 11.34 13.69
N ASP A 35 13.72 11.22 14.90
CA ASP A 35 13.14 12.34 15.61
C ASP A 35 14.20 13.38 15.97
N LYS A 36 15.30 12.94 16.59
CA LYS A 36 16.44 13.81 16.91
C LYS A 36 17.07 14.45 15.68
N LYS A 37 17.15 13.72 14.56
CA LYS A 37 17.86 14.17 13.35
C LYS A 37 17.00 15.06 12.44
N PHE A 38 15.71 14.78 12.33
CA PHE A 38 14.83 15.38 11.33
C PHE A 38 13.51 15.92 11.90
N GLY A 39 13.29 15.85 13.22
CA GLY A 39 12.05 16.30 13.87
C GLY A 39 10.81 15.50 13.49
N SER A 40 10.98 14.31 12.90
CA SER A 40 9.85 13.53 12.36
C SER A 40 10.11 12.02 12.44
N GLY A 41 10.34 11.51 13.66
CA GLY A 41 10.69 10.11 13.87
C GLY A 41 9.68 9.12 13.27
N TRP A 42 8.39 9.43 13.40
CA TRP A 42 7.30 8.60 12.88
C TRP A 42 7.33 8.47 11.35
N LYS A 43 7.54 9.59 10.64
CA LYS A 43 7.55 9.62 9.18
C LYS A 43 8.62 8.70 8.61
N TYR A 44 9.82 8.74 9.17
CA TYR A 44 10.94 7.96 8.65
C TYR A 44 10.95 6.51 9.16
N ALA A 45 10.58 6.28 10.41
CA ALA A 45 10.61 4.94 10.99
C ALA A 45 9.40 4.09 10.57
N PHE A 46 8.21 4.66 10.42
CA PHE A 46 6.97 3.91 10.18
C PHE A 46 6.32 4.25 8.85
N GLU A 47 6.05 5.52 8.59
CA GLU A 47 5.26 5.94 7.42
C GLU A 47 5.96 5.57 6.10
N ALA A 48 7.21 5.99 5.92
CA ALA A 48 8.00 5.70 4.72
C ALA A 48 8.15 4.19 4.41
N PRO A 49 8.55 3.31 5.36
CA PRO A 49 8.64 1.88 5.07
C PRO A 49 7.28 1.24 4.82
N THR A 50 6.21 1.72 5.48
CA THR A 50 4.85 1.24 5.25
C THR A 50 4.38 1.58 3.84
N THR A 51 4.54 2.84 3.42
CA THR A 51 4.23 3.30 2.06
C THR A 51 5.00 2.48 1.02
N ARG A 52 6.31 2.25 1.24
CA ARG A 52 7.12 1.43 0.32
C ARG A 52 6.58 0.01 0.18
N LYS A 53 6.19 -0.65 1.28
CA LYS A 53 5.60 -1.99 1.23
C LYS A 53 4.26 -2.00 0.47
N MET A 54 3.40 -1.01 0.70
CA MET A 54 2.14 -0.88 -0.02
C MET A 54 2.36 -0.70 -1.52
N LEU A 55 3.25 0.23 -1.92
CA LEU A 55 3.59 0.47 -3.31
C LEU A 55 4.22 -0.76 -3.97
N GLN A 56 5.06 -1.51 -3.25
CA GLN A 56 5.62 -2.76 -3.77
C GLN A 56 4.56 -3.83 -4.00
N ALA A 57 3.53 -3.90 -3.14
CA ALA A 57 2.43 -4.84 -3.35
C ALA A 57 1.59 -4.42 -4.56
N ILE A 58 1.23 -3.14 -4.66
CA ILE A 58 0.45 -2.59 -5.78
C ILE A 58 1.22 -2.73 -7.10
N GLY A 59 2.53 -2.44 -7.10
CA GLY A 59 3.38 -2.52 -8.29
C GLY A 59 3.59 -3.94 -8.83
N ARG A 60 3.22 -5.00 -8.11
CA ARG A 60 3.20 -6.37 -8.66
C ARG A 60 2.10 -6.59 -9.69
N MET A 61 1.08 -5.75 -9.67
CA MET A 61 -0.11 -5.79 -10.52
C MET A 61 0.10 -5.10 -11.87
N ILE A 62 0.97 -4.08 -11.92
CA ILE A 62 1.22 -3.28 -13.12
C ILE A 62 2.66 -3.47 -13.56
N ARG A 63 2.88 -4.15 -14.69
CA ARG A 63 4.19 -4.56 -15.23
C ARG A 63 4.43 -4.04 -16.63
N GLU A 64 3.37 -3.92 -17.42
CA GLU A 64 3.36 -3.33 -18.77
C GLU A 64 2.33 -2.19 -18.86
N GLU A 65 2.42 -1.33 -19.87
CA GLU A 65 1.54 -0.16 -20.02
C GLU A 65 0.07 -0.54 -20.28
N SER A 66 -0.18 -1.76 -20.78
CA SER A 66 -1.50 -2.31 -21.01
C SER A 66 -2.15 -2.91 -19.77
N ASP A 67 -1.39 -3.10 -18.68
CA ASP A 67 -1.91 -3.75 -17.48
C ASP A 67 -2.96 -2.88 -16.80
N ARG A 68 -4.06 -3.53 -16.41
CA ARG A 68 -5.15 -2.92 -15.68
C ARG A 68 -5.39 -3.73 -14.41
N GLY A 69 -5.56 -3.04 -13.28
CA GLY A 69 -5.92 -3.73 -12.05
C GLY A 69 -6.41 -2.82 -10.94
N ILE A 70 -6.95 -3.45 -9.90
CA ILE A 70 -7.53 -2.78 -8.74
C ILE A 70 -6.83 -3.20 -7.44
N ALA A 71 -6.37 -2.21 -6.67
CA ALA A 71 -5.82 -2.42 -5.34
C ALA A 71 -6.85 -2.05 -4.27
N VAL A 72 -7.12 -2.97 -3.35
CA VAL A 72 -8.07 -2.81 -2.24
C VAL A 72 -7.29 -2.82 -0.94
N ILE A 73 -7.47 -1.81 -0.09
CA ILE A 73 -6.88 -1.75 1.25
C ILE A 73 -7.99 -1.85 2.28
N LEU A 74 -8.00 -2.94 3.04
CA LEU A 74 -8.99 -3.23 4.07
C LEU A 74 -8.55 -2.66 5.42
N ASP A 75 -8.41 -1.33 5.51
CA ASP A 75 -8.05 -0.62 6.74
C ASP A 75 -8.42 0.87 6.66
N GLU A 76 -9.17 1.39 7.64
CA GLU A 76 -9.54 2.81 7.70
C GLU A 76 -8.32 3.75 7.76
N ARG A 77 -7.20 3.27 8.31
CA ARG A 77 -5.96 4.05 8.45
C ARG A 77 -5.28 4.29 7.10
N ALA A 78 -5.72 3.61 6.03
CA ALA A 78 -5.24 3.85 4.67
C ALA A 78 -5.37 5.31 4.25
N ALA A 79 -6.40 6.02 4.75
CA ALA A 79 -6.60 7.44 4.49
C ALA A 79 -5.37 8.32 4.82
N ARG A 80 -4.53 7.92 5.79
CA ARG A 80 -3.29 8.64 6.14
C ARG A 80 -2.24 8.62 5.01
N PHE A 81 -2.35 7.66 4.10
CA PHE A 81 -1.41 7.41 3.01
C PHE A 81 -1.89 7.98 1.65
N ARG A 82 -3.05 8.65 1.61
CA ARG A 82 -3.59 9.30 0.39
C ARG A 82 -2.61 10.26 -0.31
N LYS A 83 -1.71 10.88 0.45
CA LYS A 83 -0.66 11.77 -0.08
C LYS A 83 0.48 11.03 -0.80
N TYR A 84 0.53 9.70 -0.72
CA TYR A 84 1.56 8.87 -1.35
C TYR A 84 1.01 7.92 -2.40
N VAL A 85 -0.24 7.50 -2.23
CA VAL A 85 -0.94 6.59 -3.14
C VAL A 85 -2.32 7.16 -3.34
N GLU A 86 -2.66 7.45 -4.60
CA GLU A 86 -4.00 7.89 -4.93
C GLU A 86 -4.99 6.77 -4.56
N MET A 87 -5.96 7.11 -3.71
CA MET A 87 -6.94 6.16 -3.22
C MET A 87 -8.20 6.90 -2.78
N ARG A 88 -9.33 6.23 -2.91
CA ARG A 88 -10.63 6.68 -2.40
C ARG A 88 -11.18 5.65 -1.42
N LYS A 89 -12.05 6.10 -0.51
CA LYS A 89 -12.82 5.17 0.32
C LYS A 89 -13.91 4.56 -0.56
N ALA A 90 -14.05 3.23 -0.50
CA ALA A 90 -15.15 2.54 -1.14
C ALA A 90 -16.35 2.48 -0.17
N ASP A 91 -17.52 2.90 -0.65
CA ASP A 91 -18.77 2.80 0.12
C ASP A 91 -19.44 1.43 -0.13
N ASN A 92 -19.32 0.91 -1.36
CA ASN A 92 -19.69 -0.45 -1.70
C ASN A 92 -18.58 -1.06 -2.57
N LEU A 93 -17.69 -1.80 -1.90
CA LEU A 93 -16.50 -2.38 -2.53
C LEU A 93 -16.85 -3.30 -3.71
N ILE A 94 -17.87 -4.15 -3.58
CA ILE A 94 -18.25 -5.11 -4.63
C ILE A 94 -18.72 -4.34 -5.86
N ARG A 95 -19.63 -3.39 -5.68
CA ARG A 95 -20.14 -2.58 -6.78
C ARG A 95 -19.04 -1.77 -7.46
N GLU A 96 -18.10 -1.22 -6.70
CA GLU A 96 -16.98 -0.45 -7.29
C GLU A 96 -15.99 -1.34 -8.06
N ILE A 97 -15.79 -2.58 -7.63
CA ILE A 97 -15.01 -3.57 -8.38
C ILE A 97 -15.76 -3.96 -9.66
N GLU A 98 -17.06 -4.21 -9.58
CA GLU A 98 -17.90 -4.52 -10.74
C GLU A 98 -17.93 -3.36 -11.74
N GLU A 99 -18.07 -2.11 -11.29
CA GLU A 99 -18.03 -0.92 -12.15
C GLU A 99 -16.65 -0.71 -12.79
N PHE A 100 -15.57 -1.03 -12.07
CA PHE A 100 -14.23 -1.01 -12.64
C PHE A 100 -14.11 -2.01 -13.80
N TRP A 101 -14.51 -3.27 -13.61
CA TRP A 101 -14.36 -4.29 -14.65
C TRP A 101 -15.44 -4.25 -15.74
N GLY A 102 -16.69 -3.97 -15.38
CA GLY A 102 -17.85 -3.97 -16.28
C GLY A 102 -17.99 -2.72 -17.15
N GLY A 103 -17.11 -1.74 -16.99
CA GLY A 103 -17.00 -0.58 -17.87
C GLY A 103 -16.11 -0.78 -19.11
N ALA A 104 -15.68 -2.02 -19.38
CA ALA A 104 -14.88 -2.40 -20.56
C ALA A 104 -15.75 -3.00 -21.67
#